data_AF-A0A7S3V3M6-F1
#
_entry.id   AF-A0A7S3V3M6-F1
#
_cell.length_a   1.000
_cell.length_b   1.000
_cell.length_c   1.000
_cell.angle_alpha   90.00
_cell.angle_beta   90.00
_cell.angle_gamma   90.00
#
_symmetry.space_group_name_H-M   'P 1'
#
loop_
_entity.id
_entity.type
_entity.pdbx_description
1 polymer ?
#
loop_
_entity_poly.entity_id
_entity_poly.type
_entity_poly.pdbx_seq_one_letter_code
_entity_poly.pdbx_strand_id
1 'polypeptide(L)'
;STVLCLSLGCFSRWTMIAHHVCHGGYDKTSASEDGYSRFKFGVGNIYRRIVDWFDWMLPEAWNVEHNLMHHYHLNEFSDPDLVQRNLKSVRDATYPKMLKYVVVGFFMLTWKWTYYAVSTFSQLE
;
A
#
# COMPACT_ATOMS: atom_id res chain seq x y z
N SER A 1 -21.29 -15.24 4.10
CA SER A 1 -21.42 -13.98 3.34
C SER A 1 -20.67 -12.82 3.99
N THR A 2 -20.71 -12.65 5.32
CA THR A 2 -20.05 -11.53 6.04
C THR A 2 -18.55 -11.39 5.78
N VAL A 3 -17.78 -12.48 5.76
CA VAL A 3 -16.32 -12.43 5.51
C VAL A 3 -15.97 -11.91 4.11
N LEU A 4 -16.75 -12.28 3.09
CA LEU A 4 -16.53 -11.79 1.73
C LEU A 4 -16.88 -10.30 1.62
N CYS A 5 -17.96 -9.85 2.25
CA CYS A 5 -18.33 -8.43 2.28
C CYS A 5 -17.29 -7.59 3.02
N LEU A 6 -16.74 -8.08 4.13
CA LEU A 6 -15.66 -7.42 4.85
C LEU A 6 -14.38 -7.35 4.00
N SER A 7 -13.97 -8.46 3.41
CA SER A 7 -12.80 -8.51 2.52
C SER A 7 -12.95 -7.57 1.33
N LEU A 8 -14.12 -7.56 0.69
CA LEU A 8 -14.40 -6.67 -0.43
C LEU A 8 -14.41 -5.21 0.02
N GLY A 9 -15.03 -4.90 1.17
CA GLY A 9 -15.06 -3.56 1.73
C GLY A 9 -13.67 -3.00 2.03
N CYS A 10 -12.78 -3.78 2.66
CA CYS A 10 -11.39 -3.39 2.91
C CYS A 10 -10.62 -3.20 1.61
N PHE A 11 -10.78 -4.11 0.65
CA PHE A 11 -10.11 -4.02 -0.64
C PHE A 11 -10.57 -2.79 -1.44
N SER A 12 -11.88 -2.58 -1.58
CA SER A 12 -12.44 -1.41 -2.26
C SER A 12 -12.05 -0.10 -1.58
N ARG A 13 -12.02 -0.05 -0.24
CA ARG A 13 -11.58 1.14 0.49
C ARG A 13 -10.11 1.47 0.19
N TRP A 14 -9.26 0.46 0.08
CA TRP A 14 -7.88 0.65 -0.36
C TRP A 14 -7.81 1.17 -1.80
N THR A 15 -8.32 0.40 -2.75
CA THR A 15 -8.08 0.62 -4.18
C THR A 15 -8.82 1.81 -4.76
N MET A 16 -9.98 2.17 -4.20
CA MET A 16 -10.85 3.20 -4.76
C MET A 16 -10.83 4.51 -3.99
N ILE A 17 -10.38 4.50 -2.73
CA ILE A 17 -10.43 5.69 -1.86
C ILE A 17 -9.02 6.00 -1.35
N ALA A 18 -8.51 5.19 -0.42
CA ALA A 18 -7.31 5.52 0.33
C ALA A 18 -6.07 5.71 -0.55
N HIS A 19 -5.86 4.85 -1.54
CA HIS A 19 -4.73 5.00 -2.46
C HIS A 19 -4.74 6.37 -3.17
N HIS A 20 -5.89 6.78 -3.70
CA HIS A 20 -6.04 8.08 -4.37
C HIS A 20 -5.94 9.26 -3.40
N VAL A 21 -6.54 9.15 -2.22
CA VAL A 21 -6.47 10.18 -1.18
C VAL A 21 -5.04 10.38 -0.70
N CYS A 22 -4.33 9.29 -0.40
CA CYS A 22 -2.96 9.32 0.05
C CYS A 22 -2.01 9.84 -1.04
N HIS A 23 -2.28 9.59 -2.32
CA HIS A 23 -1.56 10.25 -3.42
C HIS A 23 -1.89 11.75 -3.59
N GLY A 24 -2.83 12.29 -2.81
CA GLY A 24 -3.26 13.69 -2.89
C GLY A 24 -4.24 13.98 -4.03
N GLY A 25 -4.89 12.96 -4.60
CA GLY A 25 -5.84 13.11 -5.70
C GLY A 25 -7.04 14.00 -5.38
N TYR A 26 -7.35 14.19 -4.10
CA TYR A 26 -8.45 15.03 -3.61
C TYR A 26 -8.00 16.31 -2.91
N ASP A 27 -6.70 16.54 -2.75
CA ASP A 27 -6.15 17.67 -1.97
C ASP A 27 -6.65 19.03 -2.47
N LYS A 28 -6.94 19.15 -3.77
CA LYS A 28 -7.43 20.36 -4.45
C LYS A 28 -8.94 20.35 -4.74
N THR A 29 -9.68 19.51 -4.03
CA THR A 29 -11.15 19.39 -4.15
C THR A 29 -11.81 19.72 -2.82
N SER A 30 -13.13 19.96 -2.83
CA SER A 30 -13.89 20.16 -1.59
C SER A 30 -13.81 18.97 -0.63
N ALA A 31 -13.54 17.76 -1.11
CA ALA A 31 -13.38 16.58 -0.26
C ALA A 31 -12.19 16.69 0.72
N SER A 32 -11.19 17.54 0.43
CA SER A 32 -10.09 17.85 1.34
C SER A 32 -10.56 18.54 2.62
N GLU A 33 -11.65 19.33 2.54
CA GLU A 33 -12.27 19.99 3.69
C GLU A 33 -12.91 18.97 4.63
N ASP A 34 -13.46 17.87 4.09
CA ASP A 34 -14.03 16.75 4.85
C ASP A 34 -12.96 15.82 5.47
N GLY A 35 -11.69 16.03 5.14
CA GLY A 35 -10.55 15.25 5.63
C GLY A 35 -9.99 14.22 4.64
N TYR A 36 -10.52 14.15 3.41
CA TYR A 36 -9.94 13.35 2.33
C TYR A 36 -8.75 14.08 1.70
N SER A 37 -7.67 14.19 2.48
CA SER A 37 -6.38 14.69 2.01
C SER A 37 -5.26 13.79 2.50
N ARG A 38 -4.13 13.77 1.79
CA ARG A 38 -2.98 12.94 2.17
C ARG A 38 -2.39 13.22 3.55
N PHE A 39 -2.73 14.36 4.14
CA PHE A 39 -2.25 14.77 5.47
C PHE A 39 -3.25 14.54 6.61
N LYS A 40 -4.52 14.24 6.29
CA LYS A 40 -5.60 14.11 7.29
C LYS A 40 -6.25 12.72 7.29
N PHE A 41 -6.26 12.04 6.15
CA PHE A 41 -6.93 10.77 5.99
C PHE A 41 -6.30 9.68 6.87
N GLY A 42 -7.08 9.12 7.80
CA GLY A 42 -6.64 8.00 8.63
C GLY A 42 -5.58 8.35 9.69
N VAL A 43 -5.25 9.64 9.88
CA VAL A 43 -4.17 10.13 10.76
C VAL A 43 -4.67 11.23 11.72
N GLY A 44 -3.88 11.55 12.74
CA GLY A 44 -4.12 12.67 13.67
C GLY A 44 -4.99 12.36 14.88
N ASN A 45 -6.05 11.55 14.74
CA ASN A 45 -6.79 11.05 15.90
C ASN A 45 -7.43 9.67 15.64
N ILE A 46 -7.86 9.00 16.72
CA ILE A 46 -8.42 7.65 16.66
C ILE A 46 -9.73 7.58 15.87
N TYR A 47 -10.52 8.65 15.87
CA TYR A 47 -11.76 8.72 15.10
C TYR A 47 -11.47 8.69 13.60
N ARG A 48 -10.54 9.52 13.11
CA ARG A 48 -10.06 9.53 11.72
C ARG A 48 -9.45 8.19 11.35
N ARG A 49 -8.65 7.60 12.24
CA ARG A 49 -8.11 6.26 12.04
C ARG A 49 -9.20 5.23 11.77
N ILE A 50 -10.23 5.16 12.61
CA ILE A 50 -11.27 4.12 12.48
C ILE A 50 -12.22 4.42 11.32
N VAL A 51 -12.68 5.66 11.16
CA VAL A 51 -13.71 6.01 10.17
C VAL A 51 -13.14 6.06 8.76
N ASP A 52 -11.97 6.67 8.59
CA ASP A 52 -11.35 6.80 7.27
C ASP A 52 -10.65 5.48 6.90
N TRP A 53 -9.97 4.84 7.86
CA TRP A 53 -9.02 3.77 7.59
C TRP A 53 -8.94 2.65 8.65
N PHE A 54 -10.01 1.87 8.78
CA PHE A 54 -10.02 0.67 9.63
C PHE A 54 -9.28 -0.51 8.98
N ASP A 55 -7.96 -0.38 8.90
CA ASP A 55 -7.04 -1.40 8.40
C ASP A 55 -5.75 -1.38 9.24
N TRP A 56 -4.95 -2.44 9.16
CA TRP A 56 -3.71 -2.55 9.92
C TRP A 56 -2.56 -1.76 9.27
N MET A 57 -2.60 -1.57 7.95
CA MET A 57 -1.60 -0.77 7.23
C MET A 57 -1.67 0.70 7.68
N LEU A 58 -0.54 1.36 7.92
CA LEU A 58 -0.50 2.77 8.35
C LEU A 58 -0.41 3.71 7.13
N PRO A 59 -1.42 4.58 6.86
CA PRO A 59 -1.35 5.56 5.77
C PRO A 59 -0.15 6.49 5.83
N GLU A 60 0.24 6.92 7.04
CA GLU A 60 1.38 7.81 7.28
C GLU A 60 2.70 7.19 6.83
N ALA A 61 2.91 5.91 7.14
CA ALA A 61 4.11 5.19 6.75
C ALA A 61 4.10 4.81 5.27
N TRP A 62 2.93 4.44 4.72
CA TRP A 62 2.78 4.24 3.29
C TRP A 62 3.10 5.53 2.51
N ASN A 63 2.72 6.69 3.03
CA ASN A 63 3.07 7.99 2.42
C ASN A 63 4.60 8.24 2.42
N VAL A 64 5.34 7.77 3.44
CA VAL A 64 6.80 7.85 3.43
C VAL A 64 7.41 6.86 2.44
N GLU A 65 7.03 5.59 2.49
CA GLU A 65 7.57 4.53 1.63
C GLU A 65 7.21 4.73 0.16
N HIS A 66 5.93 4.92 -0.14
CA HIS A 66 5.44 4.95 -1.50
C HIS A 66 5.46 6.36 -2.11
N ASN A 67 4.94 7.38 -1.40
CA ASN A 67 4.88 8.72 -1.99
C ASN A 67 6.21 9.45 -1.94
N LEU A 68 6.99 9.31 -0.87
CA LEU A 68 8.28 9.98 -0.75
C LEU A 68 9.42 9.13 -1.31
N MET A 69 9.60 7.88 -0.89
CA MET A 69 10.77 7.12 -1.36
C MET A 69 10.58 6.58 -2.78
N HIS A 70 9.51 5.83 -3.05
CA HIS A 70 9.31 5.21 -4.37
C HIS A 70 9.21 6.24 -5.50
N HIS A 71 8.41 7.30 -5.36
CA HIS A 71 8.28 8.29 -6.44
C HIS A 71 9.52 9.16 -6.67
N TYR A 72 10.37 9.39 -5.66
CA TYR A 72 11.59 10.19 -5.83
C TYR A 72 12.79 9.36 -6.30
N HIS A 73 12.79 8.05 -6.06
CA HIS A 73 13.85 7.13 -6.47
C HIS A 73 13.38 6.17 -7.57
N LEU A 74 12.35 6.54 -8.33
CA LEU A 74 11.65 5.62 -9.23
C LEU A 74 12.61 4.87 -10.18
N ASN A 75 12.58 3.53 -10.15
CA ASN A 75 13.50 2.64 -10.88
C ASN A 75 14.98 2.64 -10.42
N GLU A 76 15.30 3.23 -9.28
CA GLU A 76 16.64 3.23 -8.69
C GLU A 76 16.78 2.14 -7.62
N PHE A 77 18.02 1.82 -7.23
CA PHE A 77 18.26 0.81 -6.20
C PHE A 77 17.73 1.20 -4.81
N SER A 78 17.56 2.50 -4.55
CA SER A 78 16.97 3.07 -3.33
C SER A 78 15.45 2.99 -3.30
N ASP A 79 14.79 2.67 -4.42
CA ASP A 79 13.34 2.50 -4.48
C ASP A 79 12.90 1.28 -3.65
N PRO A 80 12.08 1.45 -2.60
CA PRO A 80 11.58 0.33 -1.82
C PRO A 80 10.73 -0.61 -2.69
N ASP A 81 9.96 -0.07 -3.64
CA ASP A 81 8.98 -0.79 -4.46
C ASP A 81 9.59 -1.38 -5.75
N LEU A 82 10.93 -1.38 -5.90
CA LEU A 82 11.59 -1.88 -7.10
C LEU A 82 11.37 -3.38 -7.30
N VAL A 83 10.37 -3.75 -8.08
CA VAL A 83 9.96 -5.15 -8.35
C VAL A 83 11.12 -5.98 -8.90
N GLN A 84 11.97 -5.40 -9.77
CA GLN A 84 13.12 -6.06 -10.38
C GLN A 84 14.14 -6.50 -9.32
N ARG A 85 14.31 -5.72 -8.25
CA ARG A 85 15.17 -6.04 -7.11
C ARG A 85 14.46 -7.01 -6.17
N ASN A 86 13.22 -6.69 -5.79
CA ASN A 86 12.46 -7.45 -4.80
C ASN A 86 12.15 -8.89 -5.26
N LEU A 87 12.03 -9.14 -6.56
CA LEU A 87 11.82 -10.47 -7.13
C LEU A 87 13.07 -11.08 -7.79
N LYS A 88 14.28 -10.54 -7.53
CA LYS A 88 15.52 -11.03 -8.15
C LYS A 88 15.73 -12.53 -7.92
N SER A 89 15.48 -13.03 -6.71
CA SER A 89 15.62 -14.46 -6.39
C SER A 89 14.67 -15.35 -7.20
N VAL A 90 13.41 -14.94 -7.36
CA VAL A 90 12.41 -15.64 -8.18
C VAL A 90 12.76 -15.58 -9.67
N ARG A 91 13.21 -14.42 -10.13
CA ARG A 91 13.58 -14.18 -11.53
C ARG A 91 14.79 -15.04 -11.93
N ASP A 92 15.82 -15.09 -11.10
CA ASP A 92 17.09 -15.73 -11.41
C ASP A 92 17.11 -17.24 -11.09
N ALA A 93 16.11 -17.74 -10.33
CA ALA A 93 15.97 -19.16 -10.06
C ALA A 93 15.85 -20.00 -11.34
N THR A 94 16.38 -21.23 -11.33
CA THR A 94 16.34 -22.17 -12.46
C THR A 94 15.01 -22.91 -12.61
N TYR A 95 13.97 -22.50 -11.87
CA TYR A 95 12.66 -23.14 -11.90
C TYR A 95 11.91 -22.94 -13.24
N PRO A 96 11.02 -23.88 -13.61
CA PRO A 96 10.11 -23.71 -14.74
C PRO A 96 9.29 -22.43 -14.62
N LYS A 97 9.00 -21.77 -15.76
CA LYS A 97 8.24 -20.50 -15.80
C LYS A 97 6.89 -20.57 -15.07
N MET A 98 6.19 -21.69 -15.18
CA MET A 98 4.91 -21.89 -14.49
C MET A 98 5.04 -21.75 -12.98
N LEU A 99 6.09 -22.33 -12.38
CA LEU A 99 6.31 -22.21 -10.94
C LEU A 99 6.61 -20.76 -10.53
N LYS A 100 7.38 -20.03 -11.36
CA LYS A 100 7.61 -18.59 -11.14
C LYS A 100 6.30 -17.80 -11.15
N TYR A 101 5.39 -18.09 -12.08
CA TYR A 101 4.08 -17.43 -12.10
C TYR A 101 3.21 -17.78 -10.89
N VAL A 102 3.24 -19.02 -10.40
CA VAL A 102 2.55 -19.38 -9.15
C VAL A 102 3.10 -18.58 -7.98
N VAL A 103 4.42 -18.46 -7.86
CA VAL A 103 5.07 -17.67 -6.79
C VAL A 103 4.72 -16.19 -6.89
N VAL A 104 4.78 -15.61 -8.10
CA VAL A 104 4.36 -14.22 -8.31
C VAL A 104 2.87 -14.04 -8.00
N GLY A 105 2.01 -14.97 -8.42
CA GLY A 105 0.58 -14.95 -8.10
C GLY A 105 0.31 -15.02 -6.59
N PHE A 106 1.05 -15.84 -5.85
CA PHE A 106 1.00 -15.86 -4.40
C PHE A 106 1.35 -14.49 -3.81
N PHE A 107 2.45 -13.87 -4.24
CA PHE A 107 2.80 -12.53 -3.78
C PHE A 107 1.79 -11.47 -4.21
N MET A 108 1.22 -11.52 -5.41
CA MET A 108 0.16 -10.60 -5.83
C MET A 108 -1.09 -10.69 -4.96
N LEU A 109 -1.42 -11.87 -4.42
CA LEU A 109 -2.57 -12.06 -3.54
C LEU A 109 -2.26 -11.72 -2.08
N THR A 110 -0.99 -11.79 -1.68
CA THR A 110 -0.55 -11.61 -0.30
C THR A 110 0.28 -10.35 -0.08
N TRP A 111 0.47 -9.52 -1.12
CA TRP A 111 1.39 -8.39 -1.16
C TRP A 111 1.22 -7.46 0.04
N LYS A 112 -0.02 -7.16 0.42
CA LYS A 112 -0.30 -6.33 1.59
C LYS A 112 0.41 -6.91 2.81
N TRP A 113 0.19 -8.20 3.09
CA TRP A 113 0.81 -8.91 4.22
C TRP A 113 2.32 -9.14 4.07
N THR A 114 2.80 -9.48 2.88
CA THR A 114 4.22 -9.86 2.68
C THR A 114 5.13 -8.67 2.48
N TYR A 115 4.58 -7.52 2.09
CA TYR A 115 5.32 -6.29 1.80
C TYR A 115 5.07 -5.26 2.90
N TYR A 116 3.86 -4.70 2.96
CA TYR A 116 3.55 -3.59 3.88
C TYR A 116 3.45 -3.97 5.36
N ALA A 117 3.30 -5.25 5.73
CA ALA A 117 3.24 -5.60 7.15
C ALA A 117 4.59 -5.45 7.86
N VAL A 118 5.70 -5.45 7.13
CA VAL A 118 7.05 -5.39 7.71
C VAL A 118 7.77 -4.10 7.31
N SER A 119 7.69 -3.69 6.04
CA SER A 119 8.43 -2.53 5.53
C SER A 119 7.91 -1.19 6.05
N THR A 120 6.60 -1.12 6.34
CA THR A 120 5.90 0.12 6.65
C THR A 120 6.10 0.55 8.11
N PHE A 121 6.23 -0.39 9.07
CA PHE A 121 6.53 -0.02 10.47
C PHE A 121 7.94 0.54 10.64
N SER A 122 8.94 0.02 9.91
CA SER A 122 10.32 0.49 10.00
C SER A 122 10.52 1.92 9.47
N GLN A 123 9.54 2.51 8.76
CA GLN A 123 9.64 3.89 8.27
C GLN A 123 9.23 4.94 9.31
N LEU A 124 8.65 4.53 10.44
CA LEU A 124 8.25 5.41 11.53
C LEU A 124 9.14 5.28 12.78
N GLU A 125 10.13 4.39 12.75
CA GLU A 125 11.19 4.26 13.75
C GLU A 125 12.37 5.19 13.42
#